data_AF-A0A7X3I1I8-F1
#
_entry.id   AF-A0A7X3I1I8-F1
#
_cell.length_a   1.000
_cell.length_b   1.000
_cell.length_c   1.000
_cell.angle_alpha   90.00
_cell.angle_beta   90.00
_cell.angle_gamma   90.00
#
_symmetry.space_group_name_H-M   'P 1'
#
loop_
_entity.id
_entity.type
_entity.pdbx_description
1 polymer ?
#
loop_
_entity_poly.entity_id
_entity_poly.type
_entity_poly.pdbx_seq_one_letter_code
_entity_poly.pdbx_strand_id
1 'polypeptide(L)'
;MSLAAKAVEQARAVGADEQIPEMQMAERKLARAEKNMGEEDYKRARVFAEQAELDARLAEAKVLTQKSQTQLLELNTRITRLRKQLGDQQ
;
A
#
# COMPACT_ATOMS: atom_id res chain seq x y z
N MET A 1 -16.69 10.10 4.46
CA MET A 1 -15.74 9.01 4.14
C MET A 1 -14.97 8.67 5.41
N SER A 2 -14.92 7.39 5.82
CA SER A 2 -14.19 6.97 7.03
C SER A 2 -12.67 6.98 6.81
N LEU A 3 -11.87 7.01 7.89
CA LEU A 3 -10.40 6.92 7.80
C LEU A 3 -9.96 5.60 7.13
N ALA A 4 -10.62 4.49 7.47
CA ALA A 4 -10.37 3.19 6.87
C ALA A 4 -10.61 3.18 5.35
N ALA A 5 -11.74 3.73 4.88
CA ALA A 5 -12.02 3.84 3.45
C ALA A 5 -10.99 4.71 2.73
N LYS A 6 -10.59 5.83 3.36
CA LYS A 6 -9.52 6.67 2.80
C LYS A 6 -8.18 5.93 2.69
N ALA A 7 -7.81 5.15 3.70
CA ALA A 7 -6.56 4.37 3.67
C ALA A 7 -6.57 3.30 2.57
N VAL A 8 -7.71 2.61 2.38
CA VAL A 8 -7.89 1.64 1.27
C VAL A 8 -7.72 2.33 -0.08
N GLU A 9 -8.33 3.50 -0.28
CA GLU A 9 -8.15 4.28 -1.53
C GLU A 9 -6.71 4.74 -1.74
N GLN A 10 -6.01 5.16 -0.69
CA GLN A 10 -4.59 5.53 -0.77
C GLN A 10 -3.71 4.34 -1.16
N ALA A 11 -3.95 3.18 -0.56
CA ALA A 11 -3.26 1.94 -0.91
C ALA A 11 -3.49 1.57 -2.39
N ARG A 12 -4.73 1.65 -2.88
CA ARG A 12 -5.04 1.44 -4.32
C ARG A 12 -4.31 2.44 -5.21
N ALA A 13 -4.30 3.72 -4.84
CA ALA A 13 -3.68 4.78 -5.62
C ALA A 13 -2.16 4.56 -5.80
N VAL A 14 -1.49 3.96 -4.82
CA VAL A 14 -0.07 3.60 -4.95
C VAL A 14 0.14 2.26 -5.65
N GLY A 15 -0.92 1.54 -6.04
CA GLY A 15 -0.86 0.27 -6.74
C GLY A 15 -0.91 -0.96 -5.85
N ALA A 16 -1.41 -0.86 -4.62
CA ALA A 16 -1.77 -2.05 -3.85
C ALA A 16 -3.04 -2.66 -4.42
N ASP A 17 -2.93 -3.90 -4.90
CA ASP A 17 -4.03 -4.65 -5.51
C ASP A 17 -4.33 -5.94 -4.73
N GLU A 18 -5.25 -6.74 -5.25
CA GLU A 18 -5.66 -8.00 -4.64
C GLU A 18 -4.53 -9.04 -4.54
N GLN A 19 -3.38 -8.86 -5.21
CA GLN A 19 -2.25 -9.78 -5.05
C GLN A 19 -1.51 -9.54 -3.73
N ILE A 20 -1.75 -8.42 -3.07
CA ILE A 20 -1.18 -8.08 -1.77
C ILE A 20 -2.12 -8.60 -0.67
N PRO A 21 -1.68 -9.57 0.16
CA PRO A 21 -2.53 -10.17 1.18
C PRO A 21 -3.14 -9.14 2.14
N GLU A 22 -2.36 -8.13 2.54
CA GLU A 22 -2.83 -7.06 3.41
C GLU A 22 -3.93 -6.21 2.77
N MET A 23 -3.86 -5.98 1.45
CA MET A 23 -4.91 -5.25 0.73
C MET A 23 -6.23 -6.03 0.75
N GLN A 24 -6.18 -7.33 0.46
CA GLN A 24 -7.37 -8.18 0.55
C GLN A 24 -7.95 -8.25 1.98
N MET A 25 -7.09 -8.21 3.01
CA MET A 25 -7.55 -8.18 4.41
C MET A 25 -8.22 -6.84 4.74
N ALA A 26 -7.64 -5.73 4.29
CA ALA A 26 -8.18 -4.40 4.48
C ALA A 26 -9.58 -4.26 3.89
N GLU A 27 -9.77 -4.70 2.64
CA GLU A 27 -11.06 -4.66 1.94
C GLU A 27 -12.11 -5.52 2.62
N ARG A 28 -11.75 -6.76 3.00
CA ARG A 28 -12.66 -7.66 3.72
C ARG A 28 -13.10 -7.10 5.06
N LYS A 29 -12.18 -6.50 5.81
CA LYS A 29 -12.48 -5.89 7.11
C LYS A 29 -13.29 -4.60 6.95
N LEU A 30 -13.02 -3.78 5.94
CA LEU A 30 -13.82 -2.59 5.63
C LEU A 30 -15.26 -2.97 5.31
N ALA A 31 -15.47 -3.96 4.43
CA ALA A 31 -16.81 -4.47 4.12
C ALA A 31 -17.54 -4.99 5.37
N ARG A 32 -16.82 -5.65 6.28
CA ARG A 32 -17.40 -6.10 7.56
C ARG A 32 -17.71 -4.95 8.51
N ALA A 33 -16.90 -3.90 8.51
CA ALA A 33 -17.17 -2.69 9.28
C ALA A 33 -18.45 -1.99 8.79
N GLU A 34 -18.62 -1.86 7.47
CA GLU A 34 -19.81 -1.29 6.83
C GLU A 34 -21.07 -2.11 7.14
N LYS A 35 -20.97 -3.44 7.05
CA LYS A 35 -22.05 -4.34 7.45
C LYS A 35 -22.47 -4.12 8.91
N ASN A 36 -21.53 -4.13 9.84
CA ASN A 36 -21.83 -3.94 11.26
C ASN A 36 -22.38 -2.53 11.56
N MET A 37 -21.97 -1.53 10.78
CA MET A 37 -22.54 -0.18 10.87
C MET A 37 -24.03 -0.17 10.50
N GLY A 38 -24.41 -0.90 9.45
CA GLY A 38 -25.81 -1.07 9.04
C GLY A 38 -26.64 -1.92 10.01
N GLU A 39 -26.00 -2.84 10.76
CA GLU A 39 -26.62 -3.63 11.83
C GLU A 39 -26.62 -2.91 13.19
N GLU A 40 -26.17 -1.64 13.24
CA GLU A 40 -26.01 -0.84 14.46
C GLU A 40 -25.07 -1.44 15.52
N ASP A 41 -24.24 -2.43 15.16
CA ASP A 41 -23.14 -2.96 15.98
C ASP A 41 -21.91 -2.05 15.88
N TYR A 42 -22.05 -0.82 16.40
CA TYR A 42 -21.04 0.23 16.28
C TYR A 42 -19.69 -0.14 16.90
N LYS A 43 -19.71 -0.94 17.98
CA LYS A 43 -18.48 -1.39 18.64
C LYS A 43 -17.67 -2.28 17.72
N ARG A 44 -18.30 -3.29 17.10
CA ARG A 44 -17.59 -4.15 16.16
C ARG A 44 -17.27 -3.43 14.86
N ALA A 45 -18.14 -2.54 14.37
CA ALA A 45 -17.87 -1.71 13.21
C ALA A 45 -16.57 -0.92 13.37
N ARG A 46 -16.38 -0.27 14.53
CA ARG A 46 -15.17 0.49 14.83
C ARG A 46 -13.91 -0.39 14.82
N VAL A 47 -13.95 -1.54 15.49
CA VAL A 47 -12.79 -2.46 15.55
C VAL A 47 -12.40 -2.95 14.16
N PHE A 48 -13.36 -3.34 13.31
CA PHE A 48 -13.06 -3.76 11.95
C PHE A 48 -12.53 -2.61 11.09
N ALA A 49 -13.05 -1.40 11.26
CA ALA A 49 -12.54 -0.22 10.54
C ALA A 49 -11.08 0.09 10.92
N GLU A 50 -10.74 0.08 12.20
CA GLU A 50 -9.36 0.31 12.66
C GLU A 50 -8.39 -0.76 12.12
N GLN A 51 -8.80 -2.03 12.12
CA GLN A 51 -7.99 -3.10 11.54
C GLN A 51 -7.86 -2.97 10.01
N ALA A 52 -8.93 -2.57 9.32
CA ALA A 52 -8.90 -2.33 7.88
C ALA A 52 -7.94 -1.17 7.52
N GLU A 53 -7.95 -0.09 8.30
CA GLU A 53 -7.03 1.03 8.13
C GLU A 53 -5.57 0.59 8.28
N LEU A 54 -5.27 -0.20 9.32
CA LEU A 54 -3.91 -0.69 9.57
C LEU A 54 -3.40 -1.56 8.42
N ASP A 55 -4.22 -2.52 7.97
CA ASP A 55 -3.86 -3.40 6.86
C ASP A 55 -3.66 -2.63 5.54
N ALA A 56 -4.51 -1.63 5.27
CA ALA A 56 -4.39 -0.79 4.07
C ALA A 56 -3.08 0.01 4.08
N ARG A 57 -2.73 0.62 5.22
CA ARG A 57 -1.46 1.35 5.38
C ARG A 57 -0.24 0.41 5.25
N LEU A 58 -0.36 -0.82 5.73
CA LEU A 58 0.70 -1.82 5.56
C LEU A 58 0.87 -2.22 4.09
N ALA A 59 -0.24 -2.42 3.37
CA ALA A 59 -0.21 -2.69 1.92
C ALA A 59 0.41 -1.52 1.14
N GLU A 60 -0.02 -0.29 1.43
CA GLU A 60 0.55 0.94 0.86
C GLU A 60 2.07 1.01 1.06
N ALA A 61 2.53 0.84 2.31
CA ALA A 61 3.94 0.92 2.66
C ALA A 61 4.79 -0.14 1.94
N LYS A 62 4.28 -1.38 1.80
CA LYS A 62 4.96 -2.44 1.07
C LYS A 62 5.14 -2.09 -0.40
N VAL A 63 4.11 -1.59 -1.06
CA VAL A 63 4.18 -1.19 -2.48
C VAL A 63 5.16 -0.04 -2.68
N LEU A 64 5.05 1.00 -1.86
CA LEU A 64 5.95 2.15 -1.93
C LEU A 64 7.41 1.75 -1.69
N THR A 65 7.65 0.84 -0.76
CA THR A 65 8.99 0.28 -0.50
C THR A 65 9.53 -0.45 -1.72
N GLN A 66 8.74 -1.35 -2.32
CA GLN A 66 9.15 -2.09 -3.51
C GLN A 66 9.43 -1.17 -4.71
N LYS A 67 8.58 -0.15 -4.91
CA LYS A 67 8.79 0.87 -5.96
C LYS A 67 10.07 1.66 -5.72
N SER A 68 10.31 2.09 -4.48
CA SER A 68 11.52 2.83 -4.11
C SER A 68 12.79 2.02 -4.33
N GLN A 69 12.79 0.74 -3.94
CA GLN A 69 13.91 -0.16 -4.20
C GLN A 69 14.18 -0.34 -5.70
N THR A 70 13.12 -0.49 -6.50
CA THR A 70 13.23 -0.62 -7.96
C THR A 70 13.85 0.63 -8.58
N GLN A 71 13.39 1.83 -8.18
CA GLN A 71 13.93 3.11 -8.66
C GLN A 71 15.41 3.29 -8.26
N LEU A 72 15.79 2.89 -7.04
CA LEU A 72 17.17 2.95 -6.59
C LEU A 72 18.08 2.01 -7.41
N LEU A 73 17.62 0.80 -7.71
CA LEU A 73 18.37 -0.14 -8.56
C LEU A 73 18.56 0.41 -9.97
N GLU A 74 17.51 0.99 -10.55
CA GLU A 74 17.58 1.62 -11.87
C GLU A 74 18.57 2.79 -11.89
N LEU A 75 18.50 3.67 -10.89
CA LEU A 75 19.40 4.82 -10.76
C LEU A 75 20.86 4.36 -10.62
N ASN A 76 21.13 3.39 -9.74
CA ASN A 76 22.48 2.83 -9.56
C ASN A 76 23.02 2.21 -10.85
N THR A 77 22.16 1.50 -11.60
CA THR A 77 22.54 0.92 -12.91
C THR A 77 22.93 2.00 -13.91
N ARG A 78 22.17 3.10 -13.96
CA ARG A 78 22.46 4.26 -14.83
C ARG A 78 23.77 4.93 -14.44
N ILE A 79 24.02 5.13 -13.13
CA ILE A 79 25.27 5.71 -12.60
C ILE A 79 26.47 4.83 -12.97
N THR A 80 26.37 3.51 -12.77
CA THR A 80 27.46 2.58 -13.12
C THR A 80 27.79 2.63 -14.62
N ARG A 81 26.76 2.66 -15.48
CA ARG A 81 26.97 2.80 -16.92
C ARG A 81 27.65 4.10 -17.29
N LEU A 82 27.22 5.22 -16.71
CA LEU A 82 27.83 6.53 -16.94
C LEU A 82 29.31 6.55 -16.53
N ARG A 83 29.63 6.00 -15.35
CA ARG A 83 31.03 5.90 -14.88
C ARG A 83 31.89 5.08 -15.84
N LYS A 84 31.37 3.97 -16.37
CA LYS A 84 32.07 3.15 -17.36
C LYS A 84 32.33 3.95 -18.64
N GLN A 85 31.32 4.63 -19.17
CA GLN A 85 31.47 5.45 -20.39
C GLN A 85 32.50 6.56 -20.23
N LEU A 86 32.55 7.22 -19.06
CA LEU A 86 33.53 8.27 -18.80
C LEU A 86 34.95 7.73 -18.59
N GLY A 87 35.09 6.52 -18.03
CA GLY A 87 36.38 5.85 -17.87
C GLY A 87 36.93 5.30 -19.20
N ASP A 88 36.07 4.78 -20.07
CA ASP A 88 36.45 4.29 -21.41
C ASP A 88 36.82 5.43 -22.39
N GLN A 89 36.58 6.70 -22.01
CA GLN A 89 36.89 7.90 -22.81
C GLN A 89 38.24 8.56 -22.45
N GLN A 90 38.97 8.04 -21.46
CA GLN A 90 40.31 8.49 -21.04
C GLN A 90 41.39 7.57 -21.61
#